data_AF-A0A9E0U052-F1
#
_entry.id   AF-A0A9E0U052-F1
#
_cell.length_a   1.000
_cell.length_b   1.000
_cell.length_c   1.000
_cell.angle_alpha   90.00
_cell.angle_beta   90.00
_cell.angle_gamma   90.00
#
_symmetry.space_group_name_H-M   'P 1'
#
loop_
_entity.id
_entity.type
_entity.pdbx_description
1 polymer ?
#
loop_
_entity_poly.entity_id
_entity_poly.type
_entity_poly.pdbx_seq_one_letter_code
_entity_poly.pdbx_strand_id
1 'polypeptide(L)'
;MLLAGPVKSPYGVPTIKVGSYFRFRVVFQKEPADLSSIKIYTYADREDGASPIHQATYPYPPAGRADGTYGFTGLQSVYEPLRDGELQYWCRLQPESGGAR
;
A
#
# COMPACT_ATOMS: atom_id res chain seq x y z
N MET A 1 8.27 -7.43 6.29
CA MET A 1 8.00 -6.00 6.03
C MET A 1 8.10 -5.77 4.53
N LEU A 2 7.06 -5.23 3.89
CA LEU A 2 7.08 -4.91 2.46
C LEU A 2 7.57 -3.47 2.27
N LEU A 3 8.36 -3.24 1.22
CA LEU A 3 8.89 -1.92 0.87
C LEU A 3 8.33 -1.49 -0.48
N ALA A 4 7.98 -0.21 -0.60
CA ALA A 4 7.56 0.41 -1.85
C ALA A 4 8.39 1.67 -2.07
N GLY A 5 9.05 1.73 -3.22
CA GLY A 5 9.81 2.90 -3.65
C GLY A 5 8.97 3.85 -4.49
N PRO A 6 9.39 5.12 -4.64
CA PRO A 6 8.78 6.05 -5.57
C PRO A 6 8.82 5.53 -7.01
N VAL A 7 7.75 5.75 -7.78
CA VAL A 7 7.66 5.36 -9.18
C VAL A 7 7.31 6.56 -10.07
N LYS A 8 7.81 6.54 -11.30
CA LYS A 8 7.50 7.55 -12.33
C LYS A 8 6.14 7.31 -13.01
N SER A 9 5.65 6.08 -12.97
CA SER A 9 4.39 5.69 -13.60
C SER A 9 3.68 4.64 -12.74
N PRO A 10 2.36 4.78 -12.51
CA PRO A 10 1.62 3.83 -11.69
C PRO A 10 1.44 2.47 -12.38
N TYR A 11 1.43 2.42 -13.71
CA TYR A 11 1.00 1.24 -14.48
C TYR A 11 1.98 0.07 -14.43
N GLY A 12 3.28 0.33 -14.19
CA GLY A 12 4.30 -0.72 -14.11
C GLY A 12 4.43 -1.39 -12.76
N VAL A 13 3.67 -0.96 -11.75
CA VAL A 13 3.81 -1.47 -10.37
C VAL A 13 3.12 -2.83 -10.23
N PRO A 14 3.87 -3.92 -9.97
CA PRO A 14 3.28 -5.26 -9.87
C PRO A 14 2.48 -5.42 -8.58
N THR A 15 1.66 -6.47 -8.54
CA THR A 15 1.08 -6.96 -7.30
C THR A 15 2.05 -7.94 -6.62
N ILE A 16 2.03 -7.97 -5.29
CA ILE A 16 2.84 -8.83 -4.42
C ILE A 16 1.88 -9.78 -3.72
N LYS A 17 2.14 -11.09 -3.75
CA LYS A 17 1.34 -12.06 -2.99
C LYS A 17 1.60 -11.89 -1.49
N VAL A 18 0.52 -11.89 -0.71
CA VAL A 18 0.55 -11.86 0.75
C VAL A 18 -0.31 -13.01 1.26
N GLY A 19 0.35 -14.04 1.80
CA GLY A 19 -0.31 -15.31 2.09
C GLY A 19 -0.89 -15.95 0.82
N SER A 20 -1.94 -16.75 1.00
CA SER A 20 -2.56 -17.52 -0.08
C SER A 20 -3.68 -16.77 -0.82
N TYR A 21 -4.31 -15.79 -0.17
CA TYR A 21 -5.58 -15.22 -0.62
C TYR A 21 -5.52 -13.75 -0.98
N PHE A 22 -4.39 -13.08 -0.74
CA PHE A 22 -4.27 -11.65 -0.97
C PHE A 22 -3.16 -11.35 -1.96
N ARG A 23 -3.42 -10.35 -2.79
CA ARG A 23 -2.39 -9.63 -3.52
C ARG A 23 -2.41 -8.16 -3.12
N PHE A 24 -1.25 -7.59 -2.94
CA PHE A 24 -1.05 -6.23 -2.46
C PHE A 24 -0.31 -5.41 -3.50
N ARG A 25 -0.71 -4.17 -3.74
CA ARG A 25 0.00 -3.26 -4.65
C ARG A 25 0.04 -1.88 -4.03
N VAL A 26 1.25 -1.37 -3.86
CA VAL A 26 1.50 -0.04 -3.31
C VAL A 26 2.14 0.81 -4.41
N VAL A 27 1.41 1.81 -4.88
CA VAL A 27 1.89 2.78 -5.84
C VAL A 27 2.26 4.04 -5.08
N PHE A 28 3.55 4.32 -5.00
CA PHE A 28 4.07 5.54 -4.37
C PHE A 28 4.55 6.50 -5.46
N GLN A 29 3.81 7.57 -5.70
CA GLN A 29 4.16 8.60 -6.67
C GLN A 29 4.48 9.92 -5.93
N LYS A 30 5.73 10.39 -6.05
CA LYS A 30 6.18 11.66 -5.44
C LYS A 30 5.94 12.88 -6.33
N GLU A 31 5.82 12.67 -7.64
CA GLU A 31 5.77 13.73 -8.65
C GLU A 31 4.80 13.38 -9.80
N PRO A 32 4.19 14.37 -10.47
CA PRO A 32 4.21 15.80 -10.10
C PRO A 32 3.43 16.06 -8.81
N ALA A 33 3.68 17.20 -8.15
CA ALA A 33 3.18 17.49 -6.80
C ALA A 33 1.65 17.59 -6.69
N ASP A 34 0.96 17.92 -7.78
CA ASP A 34 -0.51 17.92 -7.88
C ASP A 34 -1.10 16.50 -7.98
N LEU A 35 -0.28 15.51 -8.34
CA LEU A 35 -0.67 14.10 -8.45
C LEU A 35 0.02 13.20 -7.40
N SER A 36 0.84 13.77 -6.52
CA SER A 36 1.64 13.02 -5.56
C SER A 36 0.76 12.31 -4.54
N SER A 37 0.86 10.98 -4.54
CA SER A 37 0.01 10.13 -3.71
C SER A 37 0.64 8.78 -3.44
N ILE A 38 0.17 8.15 -2.37
CA ILE A 38 0.38 6.74 -2.07
C ILE A 38 -0.96 6.05 -2.22
N LYS A 39 -1.06 5.15 -3.21
CA LYS A 39 -2.26 4.34 -3.46
C LYS A 39 -1.97 2.91 -3.05
N ILE A 40 -2.87 2.35 -2.25
CA ILE A 40 -2.77 0.99 -1.73
C ILE A 40 -3.96 0.23 -2.28
N TYR A 41 -3.69 -0.91 -2.91
CA TYR A 41 -4.69 -1.82 -3.43
C TYR A 41 -4.50 -3.19 -2.79
N THR A 42 -5.61 -3.75 -2.31
CA THR A 42 -5.69 -5.16 -1.92
C THR A 42 -6.64 -5.86 -2.86
N TYR A 43 -6.22 -7.01 -3.35
CA TYR A 43 -7.00 -7.89 -4.19
C TYR A 43 -7.19 -9.24 -3.52
N ALA A 44 -8.34 -9.86 -3.70
CA ALA A 44 -8.52 -11.28 -3.48
C ALA A 44 -7.81 -12.05 -4.60
N ASP A 45 -6.94 -13.01 -4.25
CA ASP A 45 -6.32 -13.94 -5.19
C ASP A 45 -7.31 -15.08 -5.47
N ARG A 46 -7.79 -15.16 -6.71
CA ARG A 46 -8.77 -16.16 -7.16
C ARG A 46 -8.27 -16.84 -8.42
N GLU A 47 -8.83 -18.01 -8.70
CA GLU A 47 -8.46 -18.82 -9.86
C GLU A 47 -8.77 -18.12 -11.19
N ASP A 48 -9.85 -17.35 -11.23
CA ASP A 48 -10.29 -16.52 -12.37
C ASP A 48 -9.57 -15.17 -12.47
N GLY A 49 -8.70 -14.85 -11.50
CA GLY A 49 -7.88 -13.65 -11.49
C GLY A 49 -8.02 -12.84 -10.20
N ALA A 50 -7.16 -11.83 -10.06
CA ALA A 50 -7.16 -10.98 -8.88
C ALA A 50 -8.31 -9.95 -8.94
N SER A 51 -9.19 -9.94 -7.93
CA SER A 51 -10.32 -9.00 -7.85
C SER A 51 -10.08 -7.95 -6.76
N PRO A 52 -10.23 -6.64 -7.05
CA PRO A 52 -9.99 -5.59 -6.05
C PRO A 52 -11.04 -5.65 -4.94
N ILE A 53 -10.59 -5.71 -3.69
CA ILE A 53 -11.46 -5.76 -2.49
C ILE A 53 -11.23 -4.58 -1.54
N HIS A 54 -10.12 -3.85 -1.70
CA HIS A 54 -9.85 -2.64 -0.94
C HIS A 54 -8.94 -1.70 -1.74
N GLN A 55 -9.26 -0.40 -1.69
CA GLN A 55 -8.40 0.67 -2.21
C GLN A 55 -8.39 1.84 -1.23
N ALA A 56 -7.19 2.31 -0.90
CA ALA A 56 -6.99 3.55 -0.15
C ALA A 56 -6.04 4.47 -0.93
N THR A 57 -6.28 5.78 -0.85
CA THR A 57 -5.41 6.80 -1.45
C THR A 57 -5.08 7.84 -0.38
N TYR A 58 -3.78 8.08 -0.20
CA TYR A 58 -3.27 9.08 0.73
C TYR A 58 -2.47 10.12 -0.06
N PRO A 59 -2.62 11.43 0.23
CA PRO A 59 -1.76 12.45 -0.36
C PRO A 59 -0.30 12.22 0.06
N TYR A 60 0.64 12.59 -0.81
CA TYR A 60 2.05 12.63 -0.45
C TYR A 60 2.57 14.08 -0.46
N PRO A 61 3.21 14.56 0.63
CA PRO A 61 3.48 13.84 1.87
C PRO A 61 2.19 13.57 2.69
N PRO A 62 2.12 12.47 3.46
CA PRO A 62 0.95 12.17 4.28
C PRO A 62 0.69 13.27 5.31
N ALA A 63 -0.56 13.72 5.40
CA ALA A 63 -0.97 14.79 6.30
C ALA A 63 -1.24 14.25 7.72
N GLY A 64 -0.43 14.64 8.70
CA GLY A 64 -0.63 14.32 10.13
C GLY A 64 -0.59 12.81 10.46
N ARG A 65 -0.34 12.46 11.74
CA ARG A 65 -0.29 11.06 12.25
C ARG A 65 0.70 10.09 11.60
N ALA A 66 1.59 10.53 10.69
CA ALA A 66 2.58 9.67 10.04
C ALA A 66 3.49 8.90 11.04
N ASP A 67 3.67 9.45 12.25
CA ASP A 67 4.51 8.88 13.31
C ASP A 67 3.72 8.11 14.39
N GLY A 68 2.41 7.92 14.23
CA GLY A 68 1.61 7.11 15.14
C GLY A 68 1.97 5.62 15.08
N THR A 69 1.50 4.83 16.05
CA THR A 69 1.78 3.37 16.16
C THR A 69 1.53 2.61 14.85
N TYR A 70 0.50 3.00 14.10
CA TYR A 70 0.12 2.40 12.82
C TYR A 70 0.38 3.31 11.61
N GLY A 71 1.35 4.22 11.72
CA GLY A 71 1.76 5.12 10.64
C GLY A 71 0.61 5.97 10.06
N PHE A 72 0.77 6.40 8.81
CA PHE A 72 -0.16 7.34 8.18
C PHE A 72 -1.47 6.68 7.72
N THR A 73 -1.51 5.35 7.59
CA THR A 73 -2.73 4.64 7.19
C THR A 73 -3.65 4.34 8.36
N GLY A 74 -3.12 4.29 9.60
CA GLY A 74 -3.76 3.55 10.68
C GLY A 74 -3.72 2.04 10.43
N LEU A 75 -4.21 1.24 11.40
CA LEU A 75 -4.37 -0.20 11.21
C LEU A 75 -5.59 -0.45 10.32
N GLN A 76 -5.36 -1.13 9.20
CA GLN A 76 -6.39 -1.52 8.24
C GLN A 76 -6.62 -3.03 8.36
N SER A 77 -7.88 -3.45 8.39
CA SER A 77 -8.30 -4.86 8.26
C SER A 77 -9.05 -5.04 6.94
N VAL A 78 -8.62 -5.99 6.12
CA VAL A 78 -9.26 -6.33 4.84
C VAL A 78 -9.63 -7.81 4.87
N TYR A 79 -10.90 -8.10 4.63
CA TYR A 79 -11.44 -9.45 4.65
C TYR A 79 -11.60 -9.99 3.23
N GLU A 80 -11.12 -11.21 2.99
CA GLU A 80 -11.35 -11.92 1.74
C GLU A 80 -12.76 -12.54 1.75
N PRO A 81 -13.61 -12.26 0.76
CA PRO A 81 -15.04 -12.61 0.84
C PRO A 81 -15.41 -14.10 0.81
N LEU A 82 -14.52 -15.01 0.42
CA LEU A 82 -14.89 -16.41 0.12
C LEU A 82 -14.26 -17.44 1.06
N ARG A 83 -13.07 -17.15 1.58
CA ARG A 83 -12.22 -18.10 2.32
C ARG A 83 -11.88 -17.60 3.72
N ASP A 84 -12.67 -16.66 4.22
CA ASP A 84 -12.56 -16.06 5.57
C ASP A 84 -11.15 -15.56 5.92
N GLY A 85 -10.38 -15.15 4.91
CA GLY A 85 -9.05 -14.59 5.12
C GLY A 85 -9.12 -13.17 5.69
N GLU A 86 -8.25 -12.83 6.64
CA GLU A 86 -8.03 -11.45 7.08
C GLU A 86 -6.60 -11.02 6.76
N LEU A 87 -6.46 -9.86 6.10
CA LEU A 87 -5.20 -9.14 5.97
C LEU A 87 -5.25 -7.89 6.85
N GLN A 88 -4.38 -7.85 7.85
CA GLN A 88 -4.10 -6.63 8.60
C GLN A 88 -2.84 -5.95 8.06
N TYR A 89 -2.93 -4.65 7.80
CA TYR A 89 -1.78 -3.88 7.34
C TYR A 89 -1.79 -2.46 7.89
N TRP A 90 -0.60 -1.86 7.93
CA TRP A 90 -0.44 -0.42 8.03
C TRP A 90 0.82 0.00 7.27
N CYS A 91 0.92 1.27 6.90
CA CYS A 91 2.10 1.81 6.23
C CYS A 91 2.68 3.00 6.99
N ARG A 92 4.01 3.03 7.01
CA ARG A 92 4.80 4.18 7.48
C ARG A 92 5.81 4.53 6.40
N LEU A 93 6.20 5.81 6.34
CA LEU A 93 7.36 6.20 5.54
C LEU A 93 8.63 5.72 6.26
N GLN A 94 9.59 5.22 5.50
CA GLN A 94 10.94 5.01 6.00
C GLN A 94 11.81 6.22 5.60
N PRO A 95 12.70 6.69 6.49
CA PRO A 95 13.75 7.59 6.09
C PRO A 95 14.56 6.95 4.96
N GLU A 96 14.97 7.73 3.97
CA GLU A 96 15.98 7.27 3.02
C GLU A 96 17.25 6.95 3.82
N SER A 97 17.75 5.72 3.74
CA SER A 97 19.00 5.32 4.38
C SER A 97 20.16 6.00 3.65
N GLY A 98 20.50 7.23 4.06
CA GLY A 98 21.55 8.03 3.43
C GLY A 98 21.50 9.51 3.78
N GLY A 99 21.64 9.84 5.07
CA GLY A 99 21.76 11.22 5.54
C GLY A 99 22.38 11.26 6.92
N ALA A 100 23.63 10.81 7.04
CA ALA A 100 24.45 11.18 8.19
C ALA A 100 24.47 12.72 8.28
N ARG A 101 24.09 13.24 9.44
CA ARG A 101 24.60 14.51 9.93
C ARG A 101 25.76 14.21 10.86
#